data_AF-A0A2X2VE87-F1
#
_entry.id   AF-A0A2X2VE87-F1
#
_cell.length_a   1.000
_cell.length_b   1.000
_cell.length_c   1.000
_cell.angle_alpha   90.00
_cell.angle_beta   90.00
_cell.angle_gamma   90.00
#
_symmetry.space_group_name_H-M   'P 1'
#
loop_
_entity.id
_entity.type
_entity.pdbx_description
1 polymer ?
#
loop_
_entity_poly.entity_id
_entity_poly.type
_entity_poly.pdbx_seq_one_letter_code
_entity_poly.pdbx_strand_id
1 'polypeptide(L)' 'MPVVVQHAVSGEVLMLGYMTPEALDKTIESGNVTFFSRTKQRLWTKGRNIRPLPEGSPHCAGL' A
#
# COMPACT_ATOMS: atom_id res chain seq x y z
N MET A 1 0.11 1.03 13.54
CA MET A 1 0.18 -0.46 13.54
C MET A 1 1.10 -0.91 12.41
N PRO A 2 2.11 -1.77 12.64
CA PRO A 2 2.91 -2.36 11.56
C PRO A 2 2.06 -3.36 10.76
N VAL A 3 2.26 -3.43 9.44
CA VAL A 3 1.50 -4.30 8.53
C VAL A 3 2.42 -4.93 7.51
N VAL A 4 2.31 -6.24 7.33
CA VAL A 4 3.03 -7.01 6.31
C VAL A 4 2.08 -7.30 5.16
N VAL A 5 2.53 -7.04 3.93
CA VAL A 5 1.84 -7.48 2.72
C VAL A 5 2.53 -8.72 2.18
N GLN A 6 1.73 -9.75 1.97
CA GLN A 6 2.18 -11.06 1.51
C GLN A 6 1.39 -11.46 0.27
N HIS A 7 2.03 -12.20 -0.63
CA HIS A 7 1.33 -12.83 -1.73
C HIS A 7 0.44 -13.96 -1.21
N ALA A 8 -0.84 -13.91 -1.53
CA ALA A 8 -1.87 -14.76 -0.92
C ALA A 8 -1.69 -16.27 -1.20
N VAL A 9 -1.04 -16.65 -2.30
CA VAL A 9 -0.87 -18.05 -2.71
C VAL A 9 0.50 -18.61 -2.33
N SER A 10 1.57 -17.85 -2.60
CA SER A 10 2.95 -18.32 -2.38
C SER A 10 3.44 -18.08 -0.96
N GLY A 11 2.78 -17.20 -0.20
CA GLY A 11 3.28 -16.78 1.11
C GLY A 11 4.52 -15.88 1.04
N GLU A 12 4.88 -15.38 -0.13
CA GLU A 12 6.03 -14.48 -0.26
C GLU A 12 5.74 -13.12 0.37
N VAL A 13 6.64 -12.64 1.24
CA VAL A 13 6.52 -11.30 1.84
C VAL A 13 6.94 -10.26 0.81
N LEU A 14 5.99 -9.41 0.41
CA LEU A 14 6.19 -8.40 -0.62
C LEU A 14 6.67 -7.07 -0.02
N MET A 15 6.07 -6.65 1.10
CA MET A 15 6.36 -5.35 1.73
C MET A 15 6.06 -5.34 3.22
N LEU A 16 6.72 -4.44 3.93
CA LEU A 16 6.38 -4.02 5.28
C LEU A 16 6.03 -2.53 5.27
N GLY A 17 4.96 -2.17 5.97
CA GLY A 17 4.50 -0.78 6.09
C GLY A 17 3.82 -0.51 7.43
N TYR A 18 3.25 0.68 7.54
CA TYR A 18 2.49 1.11 8.71
C TYR A 18 1.11 1.56 8.27
N MET A 19 0.11 1.29 9.11
CA MET A 19 -1.26 1.79 8.96
C MET A 19 -1.73 2.48 10.24
N THR A 20 -2.50 3.55 10.04
CA THR A 20 -3.39 4.17 11.03
C THR A 20 -4.80 3.57 10.88
N PRO A 21 -5.72 3.78 11.83
CA PRO A 21 -7.11 3.34 11.67
C PRO A 21 -7.76 3.83 10.37
N GLU A 22 -7.58 5.10 10.02
CA GLU A 22 -8.08 5.67 8.76
C GLU A 22 -7.52 4.96 7.51
N ALA A 23 -6.26 4.55 7.55
CA ALA A 23 -5.64 3.81 6.45
C ALA A 23 -6.24 2.41 6.30
N LEU A 24 -6.56 1.76 7.42
CA LEU A 24 -7.21 0.46 7.43
C LEU A 24 -8.65 0.55 6.91
N ASP A 25 -9.42 1.55 7.37
CA ASP A 25 -10.80 1.76 6.92
C ASP A 25 -10.86 1.96 5.40
N LYS A 26 -9.97 2.79 4.85
CA LYS A 26 -9.85 2.99 3.39
C LYS A 26 -9.41 1.73 2.65
N THR A 27 -8.58 0.89 3.28
CA THR A 27 -8.17 -0.38 2.68
C THR A 27 -9.37 -1.32 2.54
N ILE A 28 -10.21 -1.40 3.57
CA ILE A 28 -11.41 -2.23 3.59
C ILE A 28 -12.44 -1.69 2.59
N GLU A 29 -12.68 -0.38 2.58
CA GLU A 29 -13.67 0.26 1.72
C GLU A 29 -13.29 0.17 0.23
N SER A 30 -12.02 0.43 -0.11
CA SER A 30 -11.58 0.49 -1.51
C SER A 30 -11.12 -0.86 -2.07
N GLY A 31 -10.88 -1.86 -1.21
CA GLY A 31 -10.22 -3.12 -1.57
C GLY A 31 -8.75 -2.98 -1.98
N ASN A 32 -8.17 -1.77 -1.89
CA ASN A 32 -6.78 -1.49 -2.23
C ASN A 32 -5.99 -1.15 -0.98
N VAL A 33 -4.78 -1.69 -0.85
CA VAL A 33 -3.97 -1.50 0.36
C VAL A 33 -3.55 -0.03 0.51
N THR A 34 -3.99 0.61 1.59
CA THR A 34 -3.61 1.98 1.96
C THR A 34 -2.69 1.99 3.16
N PHE A 35 -1.51 2.59 2.99
CA PHE A 35 -0.52 2.78 4.03
C PHE A 35 -0.50 4.22 4.55
N PHE A 36 0.09 4.40 5.72
CA PHE A 36 0.42 5.71 6.29
C PHE A 36 1.94 5.90 6.31
N SER A 37 2.43 6.88 5.54
CA SER A 37 3.83 7.29 5.58
C SER A 37 4.05 8.16 6.82
N ARG A 38 4.89 7.67 7.74
CA ARG A 38 5.25 8.41 8.96
C ARG A 38 6.21 9.57 8.67
N THR A 39 6.97 9.51 7.59
CA THR A 39 7.90 10.59 7.21
C THR A 39 7.15 11.74 6.55
N LYS A 40 6.20 11.44 5.66
CA LYS A 40 5.42 12.44 4.91
C LYS A 40 4.06 12.75 5.55
N GLN A 41 3.74 12.12 6.68
CA GLN A 41 2.49 12.29 7.44
C GLN A 41 1.24 12.24 6.55
N ARG A 42 1.18 11.29 5.63
CA ARG A 42 0.09 11.18 4.63
C ARG A 42 -0.24 9.74 4.29
N LEU A 43 -1.46 9.54 3.81
CA LEU A 43 -1.93 8.26 3.28
C LEU A 43 -1.38 8.00 1.86
N TRP A 44 -1.08 6.74 1.57
CA TRP A 44 -0.62 6.28 0.28
C TRP A 44 -1.23 4.92 -0.07
N THR A 45 -2.05 4.89 -1.12
CA THR A 45 -2.70 3.67 -1.59
C THR A 45 -1.88 3.00 -2.68
N LYS A 46 -1.48 1.76 -2.44
CA LYS A 46 -0.81 0.89 -3.42
C LYS A 46 -1.87 0.35 -4.37
N GLY A 47 -1.76 0.68 -5.65
CA GLY A 47 -2.66 0.22 -6.69
C GLY A 47 -3.80 1.19 -7.02
N ARG A 48 -3.49 2.34 -7.63
CA ARG A 48 -4.47 3.01 -8.50
C ARG A 48 -4.34 2.42 -9.89
N ASN A 49 -4.95 1.27 -10.14
CA ASN A 49 -4.98 0.67 -11.48
C ASN A 49 -6.43 0.51 -11.95
N ILE A 50 -7.00 1.61 -12.45
CA ILE A 50 -8.02 1.56 -13.52
C ILE A 50 -7.40 1.89 -14.90
N ARG A 51 -6.09 2.15 -14.96
CA ARG A 51 -5.30 2.29 -16.19
C ARG A 51 -3.92 1.67 -15.98
N PRO A 52 -3.32 1.01 -16.99
CA PRO A 52 -1.93 0.59 -16.92
C PRO A 52 -1.04 1.82 -16.70
N LEU A 53 -0.19 1.77 -15.68
CA LEU A 53 0.81 2.79 -15.43
C LEU A 53 1.85 2.75 -16.58
N PRO A 54 2.26 3.90 -17.14
CA PRO A 54 3.33 3.93 -18.13
C PRO A 54 4.63 3.39 -17.51
N GLU A 55 5.38 2.64 -18.30
CA GLU A 55 6.71 2.14 -17.92
C GLU A 55 7.58 3.30 -17.41
N GLY A 56 8.13 3.14 -16.21
CA GLY A 56 8.91 4.17 -15.52
C GLY A 56 8.19 4.89 -14.37
N SER A 57 6.95 4.54 -14.05
CA SER A 57 6.29 5.00 -12.82
C SER A 57 7.07 4.48 -11.60
N PRO A 58 7.42 5.33 -10.60
CA PRO A 58 8.29 4.93 -9.51
C PRO A 58 7.71 3.73 -8.79
N HIS A 59 8.34 2.59 -9.04
CA HIS A 59 7.95 1.30 -8.53
C HIS A 59 8.22 1.36 -7.03
N CYS A 60 7.20 1.69 -6.26
CA CYS A 60 7.16 1.37 -4.83
C CYS A 60 8.39 1.88 -4.04
N ALA A 61 8.87 3.08 -4.30
CA ALA A 61 9.97 3.66 -3.55
C ALA A 61 9.51 4.93 -2.82
N GLY A 62 9.40 4.84 -1.50
CA GLY A 62 9.32 6.00 -0.62
C GLY A 62 8.15 5.97 0.36
N LEU A 63 8.21 5.03 1.31
CA LEU A 63 7.62 5.24 2.64
C LEU A 63 8.27 6.43 3.35
#